data_AF-A0A2U2SA59-F1
#
_entry.id   AF-A0A2U2SA59-F1
#
_cell.length_a   1.000
_cell.length_b   1.000
_cell.length_c   1.000
_cell.angle_alpha   90.00
_cell.angle_beta   90.00
_cell.angle_gamma   90.00
#
_symmetry.space_group_name_H-M   'P 1'
#
loop_
_entity.id
_entity.type
_entity.pdbx_description
1 polymer ?
#
loop_
_entity_poly.entity_id
_entity_poly.type
_entity_poly.pdbx_seq_one_letter_code
_entity_poly.pdbx_strand_id
1 'polypeptide(L)'
;MTTNIEIILSSIQFLGAFIATFIAWLAWQRRNQPGSLPLALLMLAVTVWGIGAGSKTFALSQRQIFWQALEILGAGLSATLYLVFIVEYARQEKLIRRKIIHFLWLVPVGSALLAYTNPQHFLFWPPVGAPRLSLFLAFLFYYYALRLLATTLLARAILRLPAGSHAQAWVFTLGAVMPWLSNIV
;
A
#
# COMPACT_ATOMS: atom_id res chain seq x y z
N MET A 1 16.94 22.64 0.35
CA MET A 1 15.94 23.39 -0.42
C MET A 1 15.01 22.37 -1.04
N THR A 2 13.73 22.37 -0.67
CA THR A 2 12.74 21.52 -1.33
C THR A 2 12.48 22.05 -2.74
N THR A 3 12.47 21.18 -3.73
CA THR A 3 12.24 21.60 -5.13
C THR A 3 10.74 21.80 -5.37
N ASN A 4 10.36 22.60 -6.38
CA ASN A 4 8.96 22.75 -6.78
C ASN A 4 8.28 21.40 -7.11
N ILE A 5 9.06 20.44 -7.63
CA ILE A 5 8.59 19.08 -7.94
C ILE A 5 8.23 18.32 -6.65
N GLU A 6 9.09 18.36 -5.64
CA GLU A 6 8.84 17.68 -4.34
C GLU A 6 7.58 18.21 -3.65
N ILE A 7 7.32 19.52 -3.74
CA ILE A 7 6.12 20.14 -3.19
C ILE A 7 4.87 19.63 -3.91
N ILE A 8 4.91 19.55 -5.25
CA ILE A 8 3.80 19.03 -6.05
C ILE A 8 3.53 17.56 -5.70
N LEU A 9 4.57 16.71 -5.67
CA LEU A 9 4.43 15.29 -5.33
C LEU A 9 3.86 15.10 -3.93
N SER A 10 4.34 15.87 -2.95
CA SER A 10 3.83 15.78 -1.56
C SER A 10 2.37 16.24 -1.47
N SER A 11 1.99 17.26 -2.23
CA SER A 11 0.60 17.74 -2.29
C SER A 11 -0.33 16.67 -2.87
N ILE A 12 0.12 15.97 -3.92
CA ILE A 12 -0.62 14.83 -4.50
C ILE A 12 -0.79 13.72 -3.46
N GLN A 13 0.25 13.41 -2.68
CA GLN A 13 0.18 12.39 -1.63
C GLN A 13 -0.81 12.77 -0.52
N PHE A 14 -0.82 14.03 -0.07
CA PHE A 14 -1.79 14.49 0.93
C PHE A 14 -3.22 14.48 0.39
N LEU A 15 -3.44 14.90 -0.85
CA LEU A 15 -4.76 14.81 -1.50
C LEU A 15 -5.22 13.36 -1.61
N GLY A 16 -4.33 12.46 -2.02
CA GLY A 16 -4.58 11.02 -2.06
C GLY A 16 -4.95 10.46 -0.68
N ALA A 17 -4.23 10.84 0.37
CA ALA A 17 -4.53 10.45 1.75
C ALA A 17 -5.88 10.99 2.23
N PHE A 18 -6.25 12.21 1.85
CA PHE A 18 -7.56 12.78 2.18
C PHE A 18 -8.70 12.01 1.51
N ILE A 19 -8.58 11.74 0.20
CA ILE A 19 -9.55 10.95 -0.56
C ILE A 19 -9.65 9.53 0.02
N ALA A 20 -8.52 8.89 0.31
CA ALA A 20 -8.48 7.55 0.91
C ALA A 20 -9.18 7.56 2.27
N THR A 21 -8.96 8.56 3.12
CA THR A 21 -9.64 8.69 4.42
C THR A 21 -11.15 8.80 4.25
N PHE A 22 -11.61 9.57 3.26
CA PHE A 22 -13.03 9.70 2.97
C PHE A 22 -13.64 8.36 2.49
N ILE A 23 -12.96 7.64 1.59
CA ILE A 23 -13.40 6.31 1.15
C ILE A 23 -13.39 5.32 2.31
N ALA A 24 -12.38 5.36 3.18
CA ALA A 24 -12.30 4.53 4.38
C ALA A 24 -13.51 4.76 5.29
N TRP A 25 -13.89 6.01 5.51
CA TRP A 25 -15.06 6.38 6.31
C TRP A 25 -16.36 5.87 5.68
N LEU A 26 -16.55 6.04 4.36
CA LEU A 26 -17.73 5.53 3.65
C LEU A 26 -17.82 4.00 3.70
N ALA A 27 -16.70 3.30 3.48
CA ALA A 27 -16.64 1.84 3.55
C ALA A 27 -16.89 1.32 4.98
N TRP A 28 -16.38 2.04 5.99
CA TRP A 28 -16.59 1.71 7.40
C TRP A 28 -18.06 1.80 7.83
N GLN A 29 -18.81 2.76 7.32
CA GLN A 29 -20.26 2.84 7.57
C GLN A 29 -21.02 1.62 7.04
N ARG A 30 -20.49 0.97 5.99
CA ARG A 30 -21.07 -0.23 5.36
C ARG A 30 -20.33 -1.51 5.75
N ARG A 31 -19.58 -1.52 6.87
CA ARG A 31 -18.70 -2.64 7.28
C ARG A 31 -19.37 -4.01 7.41
N ASN A 32 -20.70 -4.08 7.54
CA ASN A 32 -21.44 -5.33 7.59
C ASN A 32 -21.62 -5.98 6.20
N GLN A 33 -21.33 -5.26 5.11
CA GLN A 33 -21.36 -5.81 3.76
C GLN A 33 -20.03 -6.51 3.43
N PRO A 34 -20.04 -7.68 2.77
CA PRO A 34 -18.82 -8.39 2.37
C PRO A 34 -17.85 -7.49 1.60
N GLY A 35 -16.56 -7.54 1.94
CA GLY A 35 -15.50 -6.73 1.32
C GLY A 35 -15.44 -5.27 1.76
N SER A 36 -16.43 -4.73 2.48
CA SER A 36 -16.42 -3.32 2.91
C SER A 36 -15.41 -3.05 4.03
N LEU A 37 -15.26 -3.99 4.97
CA LEU A 37 -14.27 -3.86 6.05
C LEU A 37 -12.82 -3.94 5.52
N PRO A 38 -12.43 -4.93 4.69
CA PRO A 38 -11.10 -4.94 4.07
C PRO A 38 -10.82 -3.67 3.25
N LEU A 39 -11.81 -3.15 2.53
CA LEU A 39 -11.68 -1.89 1.79
C LEU A 39 -11.43 -0.70 2.72
N ALA A 40 -12.17 -0.60 3.83
CA ALA A 40 -11.98 0.47 4.80
C ALA A 40 -10.56 0.44 5.38
N LEU A 41 -10.09 -0.74 5.79
CA LEU A 41 -8.73 -0.93 6.32
C LEU A 41 -7.66 -0.65 5.25
N LEU A 42 -7.87 -1.10 4.00
CA LEU A 42 -6.99 -0.83 2.87
C LEU A 42 -6.82 0.69 2.68
N MET A 43 -7.93 1.42 2.67
CA MET A 43 -7.90 2.86 2.49
C MET A 43 -7.25 3.59 3.67
N LEU A 44 -7.42 3.11 4.92
CA LEU A 44 -6.65 3.63 6.06
C LEU A 44 -5.14 3.40 5.90
N ALA A 45 -4.72 2.24 5.39
CA ALA A 45 -3.31 1.98 5.12
C ALA A 45 -2.76 2.91 4.02
N VAL A 46 -3.56 3.21 2.99
CA VAL A 46 -3.22 4.21 1.97
C VAL A 46 -3.12 5.61 2.56
N THR A 47 -3.99 5.98 3.49
CA THR A 47 -3.88 7.26 4.24
C THR A 47 -2.56 7.34 4.99
N VAL A 48 -2.19 6.30 5.75
CA VAL A 48 -0.91 6.24 6.49
C VAL A 48 0.26 6.38 5.53
N TRP A 49 0.21 5.69 4.38
CA TRP A 49 1.24 5.77 3.35
C TRP A 49 1.39 7.20 2.80
N GLY A 50 0.29 7.82 2.37
CA GLY A 50 0.30 9.17 1.80
C GLY A 50 0.75 10.24 2.79
N ILE A 51 0.34 10.13 4.06
CA ILE A 51 0.84 11.01 5.15
C ILE A 51 2.34 10.80 5.33
N GLY A 52 2.81 9.56 5.44
CA GLY A 52 4.24 9.26 5.56
C GLY A 52 5.07 9.85 4.42
N ALA A 53 4.65 9.60 3.18
CA ALA A 53 5.31 10.10 1.98
C ALA A 53 5.31 11.63 1.90
N GLY A 54 4.17 12.28 2.10
CA GLY A 54 4.04 13.74 2.02
C GLY A 54 4.79 14.46 3.14
N SER A 55 4.71 13.95 4.37
CA SER A 55 5.38 14.57 5.52
C SER A 55 6.90 14.41 5.50
N LYS A 56 7.42 13.34 4.90
CA LYS A 56 8.86 13.10 4.73
C LYS A 56 9.57 14.25 4.03
N THR A 57 8.93 14.87 3.03
CA THR A 57 9.48 15.99 2.24
C THR A 57 9.74 17.24 3.06
N PHE A 58 8.89 17.51 4.05
CA PHE A 58 8.98 18.71 4.89
C PHE A 58 9.62 18.44 6.25
N ALA A 59 9.99 17.18 6.51
CA ALA A 59 10.53 16.77 7.79
C ALA A 59 11.96 17.30 7.98
N LEU A 60 12.25 17.77 9.18
CA LEU A 60 13.63 17.96 9.62
C LEU A 60 14.35 16.61 9.64
N SER A 61 15.68 16.64 9.45
CA SER A 61 16.54 15.44 9.36
C SER A 61 16.28 14.41 10.47
N GLN A 62 16.05 14.85 11.70
CA GLN A 62 15.79 13.97 12.84
C GLN A 62 14.45 13.20 12.75
N ARG A 63 13.44 13.75 12.06
CA ARG A 63 12.12 13.12 11.89
C ARG A 63 11.94 12.43 10.54
N GLN A 64 12.87 12.61 9.61
CA GLN A 64 12.79 12.03 8.27
C GLN A 64 12.72 10.50 8.30
N ILE A 65 13.50 9.87 9.19
CA ILE A 65 13.50 8.40 9.38
C ILE A 65 12.14 7.89 9.86
N PHE A 66 11.45 8.65 10.71
CA PHE A 66 10.13 8.31 11.23
C PHE A 66 9.09 8.31 10.11
N TRP A 67 9.04 9.38 9.32
CA TRP A 67 8.09 9.48 8.20
C TRP A 67 8.35 8.44 7.12
N GLN A 68 9.63 8.14 6.85
CA GLN A 68 10.02 7.09 5.92
C GLN A 68 9.60 5.69 6.43
N ALA A 69 9.77 5.41 7.72
CA ALA A 69 9.28 4.17 8.32
C ALA A 69 7.75 4.06 8.26
N LEU A 70 7.04 5.17 8.48
CA LEU A 70 5.58 5.24 8.38
C LEU A 70 5.09 5.04 6.95
N GLU A 71 5.80 5.60 5.97
CA GLU A 71 5.56 5.38 4.53
C GLU A 71 5.70 3.90 4.17
N ILE A 72 6.77 3.24 4.62
CA ILE A 72 7.01 1.81 4.40
C ILE A 72 5.92 0.96 5.05
N LEU A 73 5.52 1.31 6.28
CA LEU A 73 4.44 0.63 6.99
C LEU A 73 3.12 0.73 6.20
N GLY A 74 2.71 1.95 5.84
CA GLY A 74 1.49 2.19 5.08
C GLY A 74 1.49 1.49 3.73
N ALA A 75 2.59 1.60 2.97
CA ALA A 75 2.75 0.95 1.68
C ALA A 75 2.60 -0.57 1.81
N GLY A 76 3.35 -1.21 2.71
CA GLY A 76 3.30 -2.66 2.87
C GLY A 76 1.96 -3.18 3.41
N LEU A 77 1.33 -2.45 4.34
CA LEU A 77 -0.02 -2.77 4.81
C LEU A 77 -1.04 -2.65 3.67
N SER A 78 -0.94 -1.61 2.83
CA SER A 78 -1.85 -1.42 1.69
C SER A 78 -1.76 -2.57 0.69
N ALA A 79 -0.56 -3.06 0.37
CA ALA A 79 -0.40 -4.21 -0.53
C ALA A 79 -1.00 -5.50 0.04
N THR A 80 -0.82 -5.72 1.34
CA THR A 80 -1.38 -6.87 2.07
C THR A 80 -2.91 -6.82 2.08
N LEU A 81 -3.46 -5.67 2.46
CA LEU A 81 -4.91 -5.43 2.51
C LEU A 81 -5.56 -5.45 1.14
N TYR A 82 -4.86 -5.02 0.10
CA TYR A 82 -5.36 -5.11 -1.26
C TYR A 82 -5.56 -6.57 -1.68
N LEU A 83 -4.60 -7.44 -1.38
CA LEU A 83 -4.76 -8.87 -1.63
C LEU A 83 -5.94 -9.46 -0.84
N VAL A 84 -6.06 -9.13 0.45
CA VAL A 84 -7.17 -9.60 1.29
C VAL A 84 -8.52 -9.13 0.74
N PHE A 85 -8.63 -7.85 0.41
CA PHE A 85 -9.82 -7.26 -0.19
C PHE A 85 -10.21 -7.97 -1.48
N ILE A 86 -9.28 -8.21 -2.39
CA ILE A 86 -9.58 -8.89 -3.65
C ILE A 86 -9.99 -10.35 -3.43
N VAL A 87 -9.33 -11.08 -2.54
CA VAL A 87 -9.68 -12.48 -2.24
C VAL A 87 -11.10 -12.58 -1.68
N GLU A 88 -11.49 -11.67 -0.79
CA GLU A 88 -12.84 -11.62 -0.22
C GLU A 88 -13.88 -11.14 -1.25
N TYR A 89 -13.58 -10.06 -1.97
CA TYR A 89 -14.46 -9.49 -3.00
C TYR A 89 -14.74 -10.48 -4.13
N ALA A 90 -13.71 -11.19 -4.60
CA ALA A 90 -13.82 -12.21 -5.63
C ALA A 90 -14.38 -13.55 -5.12
N ARG A 91 -14.65 -13.69 -3.80
CA ARG A 91 -15.05 -14.95 -3.14
C ARG A 91 -14.08 -16.10 -3.40
N GLN A 92 -12.79 -15.80 -3.46
CA GLN A 92 -11.70 -16.72 -3.79
C GLN A 92 -10.91 -17.18 -2.55
N GLU A 93 -11.53 -17.18 -1.38
CA GLU A 93 -10.91 -17.50 -0.07
C GLU A 93 -10.16 -18.84 -0.05
N LYS A 94 -10.53 -19.80 -0.90
CA LYS A 94 -9.87 -21.09 -1.01
C LYS A 94 -8.51 -21.04 -1.71
N LEU A 95 -8.20 -19.98 -2.47
CA LEU A 95 -6.94 -19.85 -3.20
C LEU A 95 -5.75 -19.53 -2.29
N ILE A 96 -5.99 -18.87 -1.15
CA ILE A 96 -4.93 -18.45 -0.23
C ILE A 96 -5.21 -19.01 1.15
N ARG A 97 -4.28 -19.82 1.68
CA ARG A 97 -4.40 -20.36 3.03
C ARG A 97 -4.37 -19.23 4.05
N ARG A 98 -5.32 -19.22 4.99
CA ARG A 98 -5.38 -18.22 6.09
C ARG A 98 -4.04 -18.06 6.80
N LYS A 99 -3.28 -19.15 7.01
CA LYS A 99 -1.94 -19.10 7.63
C LYS A 99 -0.96 -18.19 6.87
N ILE A 100 -0.98 -18.19 5.54
CA ILE A 100 -0.11 -17.35 4.72
C ILE A 100 -0.42 -15.87 4.95
N ILE A 101 -1.72 -15.52 4.99
CA ILE A 101 -2.15 -14.13 5.22
C ILE A 101 -1.57 -13.59 6.53
N HIS A 102 -1.59 -14.36 7.62
CA HIS A 102 -1.03 -13.93 8.91
C HIS A 102 0.47 -13.61 8.81
N PHE A 103 1.25 -14.39 8.07
CA PHE A 103 2.67 -14.10 7.85
C PHE A 103 2.90 -12.86 6.99
N LEU A 104 2.03 -12.59 6.00
CA LEU A 104 2.14 -11.39 5.17
C LEU A 104 2.04 -10.11 6.02
N TRP A 105 1.22 -10.10 7.07
CA TRP A 105 1.11 -8.94 7.98
C TRP A 105 2.39 -8.63 8.77
N LEU A 106 3.27 -9.61 9.00
CA LEU A 106 4.51 -9.40 9.75
C LEU A 106 5.56 -8.65 8.93
N VAL A 107 5.57 -8.84 7.61
CA VAL A 107 6.54 -8.21 6.70
C VAL A 107 6.51 -6.68 6.74
N PRO A 108 5.36 -5.98 6.60
CA PRO A 108 5.33 -4.52 6.64
C PRO A 108 5.73 -3.95 7.99
N VAL A 109 5.31 -4.60 9.09
CA VAL A 109 5.67 -4.17 10.45
C VAL A 109 7.17 -4.33 10.69
N GLY A 110 7.72 -5.51 10.36
CA GLY A 110 9.15 -5.78 10.47
C GLY A 110 9.98 -4.84 9.60
N SER A 111 9.54 -4.59 8.36
CA SER A 111 10.22 -3.68 7.42
C SER A 111 10.20 -2.23 7.92
N ALA A 112 9.08 -1.75 8.45
CA ALA A 112 8.98 -0.41 9.04
C ALA A 112 9.87 -0.25 10.28
N LEU A 113 9.91 -1.26 11.16
CA LEU A 113 10.79 -1.25 12.33
C LEU A 113 12.26 -1.22 11.92
N LEU A 114 12.65 -2.11 11.00
CA LEU A 114 14.02 -2.15 10.46
C LEU A 114 14.40 -0.85 9.76
N ALA A 115 13.46 -0.20 9.05
CA ALA A 115 13.68 1.11 8.44
C ALA A 115 13.88 2.21 9.48
N TYR A 116 13.08 2.21 10.54
CA TYR A 116 13.16 3.18 11.63
C TYR A 116 14.48 3.06 12.41
N THR A 117 14.92 1.84 12.71
CA THR A 117 16.18 1.57 13.42
C THR A 117 17.39 1.53 12.50
N ASN A 118 17.21 1.71 11.18
CA ASN A 118 18.27 1.54 10.19
C ASN A 118 19.55 2.35 10.46
N PRO A 119 19.51 3.59 11.01
CA PRO A 119 20.74 4.34 11.32
C PRO A 119 21.70 3.63 12.30
N GLN A 120 21.21 2.63 13.06
CA GLN A 120 22.02 1.90 14.04
C GLN A 120 22.75 0.69 13.44
N HIS A 121 22.20 0.08 12.39
CA HIS A 121 22.65 -1.24 11.91
C HIS A 121 22.77 -1.37 10.38
N PHE A 122 22.14 -0.47 9.61
CA PHE A 122 22.16 -0.47 8.14
C PHE A 122 21.73 -1.79 7.49
N LEU A 123 20.79 -2.52 8.13
CA LEU A 123 20.30 -3.82 7.63
C LEU A 123 19.19 -3.63 6.61
N PHE A 124 18.35 -2.61 6.80
CA PHE A 124 17.22 -2.39 5.92
C PHE A 124 17.64 -1.78 4.60
N TRP A 125 18.48 -0.74 4.64
CA TRP A 125 19.24 -0.27 3.48
C TRP A 125 20.70 0.01 3.87
N PRO A 126 21.65 -0.30 2.96
CA PRO A 126 23.06 -0.09 3.21
C PRO A 126 23.40 1.42 3.24
N PRO A 127 24.55 1.79 3.82
CA PRO A 127 25.05 3.15 3.69
C PRO A 127 25.34 3.48 2.22
N VAL A 128 25.28 4.77 1.89
CA VAL A 128 25.51 5.27 0.54
C VAL A 128 26.88 4.79 0.03
N GLY A 129 26.90 4.18 -1.16
CA GLY A 129 28.13 3.67 -1.79
C GLY A 129 28.53 2.24 -1.42
N ALA A 130 27.79 1.54 -0.56
CA ALA A 130 28.10 0.14 -0.23
C ALA A 130 27.39 -0.87 -1.18
N PRO A 131 28.13 -1.80 -1.81
CA PRO A 131 27.57 -2.79 -2.73
C PRO A 131 27.01 -4.00 -1.98
N ARG A 132 25.91 -3.82 -1.24
CA ARG A 132 25.24 -4.89 -0.49
C ARG A 132 23.77 -5.00 -0.87
N LEU A 133 23.26 -6.23 -0.92
CA LEU A 133 21.85 -6.50 -1.14
C LEU A 133 21.04 -5.91 0.02
N SER A 134 20.04 -5.10 -0.33
CA SER A 134 19.24 -4.33 0.63
C SER A 134 17.96 -5.09 0.99
N LEU A 135 17.62 -5.22 2.29
CA LEU A 135 16.33 -5.80 2.69
C LEU A 135 15.15 -4.96 2.19
N PHE A 136 15.37 -3.68 1.91
CA PHE A 136 14.41 -2.84 1.20
C PHE A 136 14.05 -3.40 -0.19
N LEU A 137 14.99 -4.03 -0.92
CA LEU A 137 14.68 -4.67 -2.20
C LEU A 137 13.78 -5.91 -2.01
N ALA A 138 13.99 -6.67 -0.92
CA ALA A 138 13.11 -7.78 -0.58
C ALA A 138 11.69 -7.28 -0.22
N PHE A 139 11.60 -6.17 0.53
CA PHE A 139 10.34 -5.48 0.79
C PHE A 139 9.68 -4.98 -0.51
N LEU A 140 10.46 -4.44 -1.44
CA LEU A 140 9.96 -3.94 -2.72
C LEU A 140 9.41 -5.09 -3.58
N PHE A 141 10.14 -6.21 -3.64
CA PHE A 141 9.68 -7.43 -4.30
C PHE A 141 8.38 -7.94 -3.67
N TYR A 142 8.32 -8.02 -2.33
CA TYR A 142 7.10 -8.36 -1.59
C TYR A 142 5.93 -7.46 -1.97
N TYR A 143 6.14 -6.14 -1.92
CA TYR A 143 5.13 -5.13 -2.19
C TYR A 143 4.56 -5.26 -3.60
N TYR A 144 5.42 -5.35 -4.62
CA TYR A 144 4.98 -5.48 -6.01
C TYR A 144 4.39 -6.86 -6.31
N ALA A 145 4.93 -7.94 -5.75
CA ALA A 145 4.41 -9.29 -5.95
C ALA A 145 2.98 -9.41 -5.42
N LEU A 146 2.69 -8.87 -4.23
CA LEU A 146 1.32 -8.87 -3.69
C LEU A 146 0.36 -8.04 -4.53
N ARG A 147 0.77 -6.85 -4.97
CA ARG A 147 -0.07 -5.99 -5.82
C ARG A 147 -0.34 -6.64 -7.17
N LEU A 148 0.67 -7.26 -7.79
CA LEU A 148 0.52 -7.99 -9.03
C LEU A 148 -0.44 -9.18 -8.85
N LEU A 149 -0.23 -9.99 -7.82
CA LEU A 149 -1.08 -11.13 -7.51
C LEU A 149 -2.54 -10.69 -7.32
N ALA A 150 -2.79 -9.69 -6.47
CA ALA A 150 -4.12 -9.15 -6.23
C ALA A 150 -4.78 -8.67 -7.54
N THR A 151 -4.06 -7.89 -8.36
CA THR A 151 -4.60 -7.42 -9.65
C THR A 151 -4.89 -8.57 -10.62
N THR A 152 -4.05 -9.61 -10.67
CA THR A 152 -4.32 -10.78 -11.52
C THR A 152 -5.55 -11.57 -11.06
N LEU A 153 -5.76 -11.68 -9.75
CA LEU A 153 -6.96 -12.32 -9.19
C LEU A 153 -8.22 -11.51 -9.49
N LEU A 154 -8.14 -10.18 -9.36
CA LEU A 154 -9.23 -9.27 -9.72
C LEU A 154 -9.57 -9.38 -11.21
N ALA A 155 -8.57 -9.29 -12.09
CA ALA A 155 -8.78 -9.42 -13.53
C ALA A 155 -9.43 -10.77 -13.89
N ARG A 156 -8.94 -11.88 -13.32
CA ARG A 156 -9.56 -13.20 -13.50
C ARG A 156 -11.00 -13.27 -12.99
N ALA A 157 -11.31 -12.61 -11.88
CA ALA A 157 -12.67 -12.55 -11.34
C ALA A 157 -13.60 -11.77 -12.27
N ILE A 158 -13.15 -10.62 -12.79
CA ILE A 158 -13.93 -9.78 -13.72
C ILE A 158 -14.19 -10.52 -15.04
N LEU A 159 -13.20 -11.22 -15.59
CA LEU A 159 -13.34 -11.99 -16.82
C LEU A 159 -14.31 -13.18 -16.71
N ARG A 160 -14.72 -13.55 -15.49
CA ARG A 160 -15.70 -14.63 -15.24
C ARG A 160 -17.12 -14.10 -15.00
N LEU A 161 -17.33 -12.78 -14.95
CA LEU A 161 -18.65 -12.18 -14.79
C LEU A 161 -19.42 -12.16 -16.13
N PRO A 162 -20.76 -12.22 -16.13
CA PRO A 162 -21.57 -12.02 -17.33
C PRO A 162 -21.50 -10.57 -17.85
N ALA A 163 -21.55 -10.39 -19.18
CA ALA A 163 -21.38 -9.12 -19.91
C ALA A 163 -22.16 -7.89 -19.37
N GLY A 164 -23.26 -8.10 -18.63
CA GLY A 164 -24.07 -7.02 -18.04
C GLY A 164 -23.55 -6.40 -16.73
N SER A 165 -22.56 -6.98 -16.05
CA SER A 165 -22.06 -6.49 -14.75
C SER A 165 -20.68 -5.81 -14.80
N HIS A 166 -20.04 -5.73 -15.97
CA HIS A 166 -18.67 -5.25 -16.12
C HIS A 166 -18.50 -3.75 -15.84
N ALA A 167 -19.52 -2.93 -16.12
CA ALA A 167 -19.42 -1.48 -16.00
C ALA A 167 -19.14 -1.01 -14.55
N GLN A 168 -19.68 -1.71 -13.55
CA GLN A 168 -19.47 -1.38 -12.14
C GLN A 168 -18.12 -1.88 -11.61
N ALA A 169 -17.62 -3.01 -12.13
CA ALA A 169 -16.31 -3.56 -11.78
C ALA A 169 -15.15 -2.75 -12.39
N TRP A 170 -15.33 -2.15 -13.57
CA TRP A 170 -14.31 -1.30 -14.21
C TRP A 170 -14.03 -0.01 -13.45
N VAL A 171 -15.04 0.61 -12.82
CA VAL A 171 -14.86 1.83 -12.01
C VAL A 171 -13.99 1.57 -10.77
N PHE A 172 -14.16 0.41 -10.12
CA PHE A 172 -13.29 0.00 -9.00
C PHE A 172 -11.86 -0.32 -9.45
N THR A 173 -11.69 -0.89 -10.64
CA THR A 173 -10.37 -1.31 -11.15
C THR A 173 -9.56 -0.13 -11.66
N LEU A 174 -10.17 0.82 -12.37
CA LEU A 174 -9.51 2.05 -12.81
C LEU A 174 -9.09 2.92 -11.62
N GLY A 175 -9.93 3.01 -10.58
CA GLY A 175 -9.57 3.64 -9.31
C GLY A 175 -8.44 2.92 -8.56
N ALA A 176 -8.34 1.59 -8.68
CA ALA A 176 -7.27 0.81 -8.09
C ALA A 176 -5.93 0.93 -8.83
N VAL A 177 -5.95 1.21 -10.15
CA VAL A 177 -4.75 1.42 -10.99
C VAL A 177 -4.23 2.87 -10.94
N MET A 178 -5.08 3.84 -10.64
CA MET A 178 -4.71 5.26 -10.59
C MET A 178 -3.58 5.62 -9.58
N PRO A 179 -3.45 4.97 -8.41
CA PRO A 179 -2.31 5.17 -7.51
C PRO A 179 -0.97 4.63 -8.04
N TRP A 180 -0.96 3.90 -9.15
CA TRP A 180 0.25 3.23 -9.67
C TRP A 180 1.18 4.23 -10.37
N LEU A 181 0.65 5.35 -10.85
CA LEU A 181 1.43 6.42 -11.47
C LEU A 181 2.17 7.31 -10.46
N SER A 182 1.87 7.19 -9.16
CA SER A 182 2.49 8.01 -8.12
C SER A 182 3.88 7.53 -7.68
N ASN A 183 4.38 6.40 -8.19
CA ASN A 183 5.56 5.72 -7.66
C ASN A 183 6.75 5.68 -8.63
N ILE A 184 6.91 6.73 -9.44
CA ILE A 184 8.11 6.98 -10.23
C ILE A 184 8.52 8.44 -10.03
N VAL A 185 9.01 8.79 -8.84
CA VAL A 185 10.05 9.81 -8.57
C VAL A 185 10.59 9.56 -7.16
#